data_AF-A0AAE0MVQ1-F1
#
_entry.id   AF-A0AAE0MVQ1-F1
#
_cell.length_a   1.000
_cell.length_b   1.000
_cell.length_c   1.000
_cell.angle_alpha   90.00
_cell.angle_beta   90.00
_cell.angle_gamma   90.00
#
_symmetry.space_group_name_H-M   'P 1'
#
loop_
_entity.id
_entity.type
_entity.pdbx_description
1 polymer ?
#
loop_
_entity_poly.entity_id
_entity_poly.type
_entity_poly.pdbx_seq_one_letter_code
_entity_poly.pdbx_strand_id
1 'polypeptide(L)'
;MDPFNLPIEWALQLLTGVLPDPYLSLARQHLLSPDSSLQSLKRHIMSTIEAFISTLIPILQPLVERLTAYIYASPDVVILAGVLLLLVMVLQVLSWMRRVLMFFTRLAFTLVFWAGMAAVASWVYRRGVEQSARDATFWLSRASGYGLGIWNFFMTEWQRYEAQDKARGHAKYDRP
;
A
#
# COMPACT_ATOMS: atom_id res chain seq x y z
N MET A 1 33.61 5.44 13.99
CA MET A 1 32.20 5.24 14.40
C MET A 1 31.41 5.16 13.12
N ASP A 2 31.08 3.93 12.71
CA ASP A 2 30.50 3.68 11.40
C ASP A 2 28.96 3.77 11.50
N PRO A 3 28.33 4.76 10.85
CA PRO A 3 26.88 5.01 10.99
C PRO A 3 25.98 3.95 10.32
N PHE A 4 26.53 2.86 9.79
CA PHE A 4 25.82 1.89 8.95
C PHE A 4 25.74 0.46 9.54
N ASN A 5 26.13 0.26 10.81
CA ASN A 5 26.05 -1.05 11.50
C ASN A 5 24.76 -1.26 12.32
N LEU A 6 23.63 -0.74 11.84
CA LEU A 6 22.30 -0.96 12.44
C LEU A 6 21.41 -1.55 11.33
N PRO A 7 20.99 -2.84 11.40
CA PRO A 7 19.70 -3.13 12.03
C PRO A 7 19.48 -4.62 12.45
N ILE A 8 20.47 -5.33 12.99
CA ILE A 8 20.22 -6.73 13.44
C ILE A 8 19.61 -6.73 14.85
N GLU A 9 20.20 -5.96 15.77
CA GLU A 9 19.72 -5.83 17.15
C GLU A 9 18.28 -5.28 17.24
N TRP A 10 17.95 -4.30 16.38
CA TRP A 10 16.60 -3.73 16.30
C TRP A 10 15.57 -4.72 15.76
N ALA A 11 15.95 -5.55 14.78
CA ALA A 11 15.08 -6.59 14.26
C ALA A 11 14.77 -7.65 15.31
N LEU A 12 15.76 -8.00 16.15
CA LEU A 12 15.58 -8.97 17.24
C LEU A 12 14.63 -8.44 18.32
N GLN A 13 14.71 -7.16 18.68
CA GLN A 13 13.79 -6.53 19.65
C GLN A 13 12.34 -6.48 19.14
N LEU A 14 12.14 -6.22 17.85
CA LEU A 14 10.82 -6.23 17.22
C LEU A 14 10.25 -7.66 17.14
N LEU A 15 11.09 -8.67 16.91
CA LEU A 15 10.66 -10.07 16.90
C LEU A 15 10.30 -10.58 18.30
N THR A 16 11.00 -10.17 19.35
CA THR A 16 10.68 -10.55 20.74
C THR A 16 9.35 -9.98 21.22
N GLY A 17 8.90 -8.84 20.63
CA GLY A 17 7.61 -8.25 20.97
C GLY A 17 6.40 -8.95 20.35
N VAL A 18 6.61 -9.79 19.32
CA VAL A 18 5.52 -10.38 18.51
C VAL A 18 5.54 -11.92 18.50
N LEU A 19 6.69 -12.56 18.74
CA LEU A 19 6.81 -14.03 18.76
C LEU A 19 7.02 -14.57 20.20
N PRO A 20 6.12 -15.42 20.73
CA PRO A 20 6.30 -16.13 22.00
C PRO A 20 7.57 -17.01 22.03
N ASP A 21 8.20 -17.10 23.20
CA ASP A 21 9.45 -17.83 23.50
C ASP A 21 9.66 -19.23 22.87
N PRO A 22 8.64 -20.11 22.69
CA PRO A 22 8.87 -21.42 22.07
C PRO A 22 9.37 -21.36 20.61
N TYR A 23 9.23 -20.24 19.91
CA TYR A 23 9.74 -20.07 18.54
C TYR A 23 11.19 -19.58 18.49
N LEU A 24 11.74 -19.07 19.60
CA LEU A 24 13.13 -18.61 19.69
C LEU A 24 14.13 -19.77 19.75
N SER A 25 13.73 -20.93 20.27
CA SER A 25 14.58 -22.13 20.29
C SER A 25 14.71 -22.76 18.90
N LEU A 26 13.60 -22.83 18.15
CA LEU A 26 13.59 -23.32 16.76
C LEU A 26 14.26 -22.34 15.79
N ALA A 27 14.02 -21.04 15.97
CA ALA A 27 14.71 -19.99 15.21
C ALA A 27 16.23 -20.02 15.47
N ARG A 28 16.67 -20.20 16.71
CA ARG A 28 18.09 -20.21 17.05
C ARG A 28 18.81 -21.47 16.56
N GLN A 29 18.13 -22.61 16.54
CA GLN A 29 18.72 -23.88 16.10
C GLN A 29 18.75 -24.06 14.58
N HIS A 30 17.85 -23.41 13.82
CA HIS A 30 17.76 -23.56 12.36
C HIS A 30 18.01 -22.26 11.55
N LEU A 31 17.93 -21.07 12.15
CA LEU A 31 18.13 -19.78 11.44
C LEU A 31 19.47 -19.11 11.74
N LEU A 32 20.22 -19.58 12.74
CA LEU A 32 21.52 -19.04 13.15
C LEU A 32 22.69 -20.03 12.95
N SER A 33 22.49 -21.09 12.16
CA SER A 33 23.60 -21.87 11.63
C SER A 33 24.26 -21.15 10.42
N PRO A 34 25.59 -21.26 10.24
CA PRO A 34 26.40 -20.50 9.27
C PRO A 34 25.99 -20.59 7.78
N ASP A 35 25.10 -21.51 7.42
CA ASP A 35 24.61 -21.74 6.05
C ASP A 35 23.19 -21.20 5.83
N SER A 36 22.83 -20.08 6.47
CA SER A 36 21.50 -19.49 6.31
C SER A 36 21.35 -18.80 4.95
N SER A 37 20.37 -19.24 4.17
CA SER A 37 19.93 -18.66 2.89
C SER A 37 19.61 -17.16 2.99
N LEU A 38 19.30 -16.66 4.20
CA LEU A 38 19.11 -15.24 4.51
C LEU A 38 20.41 -14.42 4.37
N GLN A 39 21.57 -14.97 4.73
CA GLN A 39 22.84 -14.28 4.48
C GLN A 39 23.19 -14.26 3.00
N SER A 40 22.87 -15.32 2.25
CA SER A 40 23.09 -15.34 0.80
C SER A 40 22.20 -14.29 0.11
N LEU A 41 20.95 -14.14 0.54
CA LEU A 41 20.03 -13.12 0.05
C LEU A 41 20.51 -11.71 0.42
N LYS A 42 20.98 -11.48 1.65
CA LYS A 42 21.59 -10.21 2.06
C LYS A 42 22.81 -9.86 1.19
N ARG A 43 23.69 -10.83 0.93
CA ARG A 43 24.88 -10.63 0.07
C ARG A 43 24.51 -10.37 -1.39
N HIS A 44 23.48 -11.03 -1.92
CA HIS A 44 22.99 -10.78 -3.29
C HIS A 44 22.30 -9.42 -3.41
N ILE A 45 21.49 -9.03 -2.42
CA ILE A 45 20.86 -7.71 -2.39
C ILE A 45 21.92 -6.62 -2.27
N MET A 46 22.91 -6.79 -1.38
CA MET A 46 23.97 -5.79 -1.18
C MET A 46 24.81 -5.61 -2.44
N SER A 47 25.25 -6.71 -3.07
CA SER A 47 26.04 -6.65 -4.31
C SER A 47 25.24 -6.11 -5.49
N THR A 48 23.93 -6.39 -5.57
CA THR A 48 23.07 -5.84 -6.63
C THR A 48 22.86 -4.33 -6.44
N ILE A 49 22.67 -3.88 -5.19
CA ILE A 49 22.52 -2.46 -4.86
C ILE A 49 23.82 -1.70 -5.14
N GLU A 50 24.97 -2.23 -4.71
CA GLU A 50 26.27 -1.61 -4.95
C GLU A 50 26.61 -1.56 -6.45
N ALA A 51 26.36 -2.64 -7.19
CA ALA A 51 26.54 -2.67 -8.65
C ALA A 51 25.60 -1.67 -9.36
N PHE A 52 24.34 -1.56 -8.91
CA PHE A 52 23.38 -0.62 -9.48
C PHE A 52 23.76 0.83 -9.19
N ILE A 53 24.16 1.15 -7.96
CA ILE A 53 24.60 2.50 -7.56
C ILE A 53 25.88 2.89 -8.30
N SER A 54 26.88 2.00 -8.34
CA SER A 54 28.15 2.26 -9.05
C SER A 54 27.98 2.43 -10.56
N THR A 55 26.94 1.84 -11.15
CA THR A 55 26.59 2.05 -12.57
C THR A 55 25.81 3.35 -12.77
N LEU A 56 24.94 3.73 -11.83
CA LEU A 56 24.12 4.93 -11.95
C LEU A 56 24.87 6.23 -11.68
N ILE A 57 25.80 6.26 -10.71
CA ILE A 57 26.57 7.46 -10.35
C ILE A 57 27.24 8.12 -11.56
N PRO A 58 28.02 7.41 -12.41
CA PRO A 58 28.70 8.05 -13.55
C PRO A 58 27.73 8.51 -14.65
N ILE A 59 26.53 7.91 -14.75
CA ILE A 59 25.50 8.32 -15.71
C ILE A 59 24.79 9.59 -15.24
N LEU A 60 24.57 9.73 -13.92
CA LEU A 60 23.87 10.86 -13.33
C LEU A 60 24.77 12.08 -13.11
N GLN A 61 26.09 11.90 -12.90
CA GLN A 61 27.06 12.98 -12.73
C GLN A 61 26.95 14.11 -13.77
N PRO A 62 27.03 13.85 -15.09
CA PRO A 62 26.96 14.90 -16.10
C PRO A 62 25.60 15.60 -16.13
N LEU A 63 24.54 14.91 -15.69
CA LEU A 63 23.21 15.50 -15.60
C LEU A 63 23.13 16.48 -14.42
N VAL A 64 23.70 16.11 -13.27
CA VAL A 64 23.76 16.96 -12.07
C VAL A 64 24.60 18.22 -12.34
N GLU A 65 25.74 18.09 -13.01
CA GLU A 65 26.59 19.25 -13.37
C GLU A 65 25.87 20.21 -14.32
N ARG A 66 25.17 19.69 -15.34
CA ARG A 66 24.36 20.50 -16.26
C ARG A 66 23.22 21.20 -15.54
N LEU A 67 22.48 20.48 -14.70
CA LEU A 67 21.39 21.05 -13.90
C LEU A 67 21.92 22.18 -13.00
N THR A 68 23.07 21.96 -12.37
CA THR A 68 23.73 22.95 -11.52
C THR A 68 24.14 24.19 -12.32
N ALA A 69 24.73 24.03 -13.51
CA ALA A 69 25.06 25.15 -14.38
C ALA A 69 23.82 25.94 -14.83
N TYR A 70 22.71 25.26 -15.16
CA TYR A 70 21.45 25.90 -15.52
C TYR A 70 20.80 26.65 -14.33
N ILE A 71 20.91 26.10 -13.12
CA ILE A 71 20.45 26.74 -11.87
C ILE A 71 21.11 28.11 -11.68
N TYR A 72 22.43 28.21 -11.92
CA TYR A 72 23.18 29.46 -11.77
C TYR A 72 22.97 30.45 -12.92
N ALA A 73 22.73 29.98 -14.14
CA ALA A 73 22.60 30.83 -15.31
C ALA A 73 21.25 31.56 -15.41
N SER A 74 20.16 31.00 -14.87
CA SER A 74 18.81 31.60 -14.96
C SER A 74 17.92 31.21 -13.78
N PRO A 75 18.08 31.90 -12.62
CA PRO A 75 17.38 31.54 -11.38
C PRO A 75 15.85 31.52 -11.48
N ASP A 76 15.24 32.48 -12.19
CA ASP A 76 13.78 32.59 -12.29
C ASP A 76 13.14 31.42 -13.05
N VAL A 77 13.76 30.99 -14.15
CA VAL A 77 13.28 29.86 -14.96
C VAL A 77 13.37 28.55 -14.16
N VAL A 78 14.43 28.42 -13.37
CA VAL A 78 14.69 27.25 -12.52
C VAL A 78 13.70 27.16 -11.37
N ILE A 79 13.36 28.28 -10.73
CA ILE A 79 12.35 28.33 -9.68
C ILE A 79 10.99 27.94 -10.25
N LEU A 80 10.59 28.52 -11.40
CA LEU A 80 9.32 28.17 -12.05
C LEU A 80 9.28 26.70 -12.47
N ALA A 81 10.35 26.19 -13.08
CA ALA A 81 10.46 24.78 -13.46
C ALA A 81 10.43 23.85 -12.24
N GLY A 82 11.07 24.25 -11.14
CA GLY A 82 11.07 23.51 -9.88
C GLY A 82 9.67 23.41 -9.26
N VAL A 83 8.90 24.51 -9.26
CA VAL A 83 7.50 24.50 -8.79
C VAL A 83 6.63 23.62 -9.69
N LEU A 84 6.79 23.73 -11.01
CA LEU A 84 6.03 22.89 -11.95
C LEU A 84 6.39 21.41 -11.79
N LEU A 85 7.67 21.09 -11.62
CA LEU A 85 8.15 19.73 -11.39
C LEU A 85 7.61 19.20 -10.06
N LEU A 86 7.61 19.99 -9.00
CA LEU A 86 7.02 19.63 -7.72
C LEU A 86 5.52 19.32 -7.88
N LEU A 87 4.78 20.16 -8.60
CA LEU A 87 3.36 19.94 -8.87
C LEU A 87 3.13 18.64 -9.64
N VAL A 88 3.90 18.42 -10.72
CA VAL A 88 3.86 17.18 -11.50
C VAL A 88 4.19 15.99 -10.62
N MET A 89 5.18 16.11 -9.72
CA MET A 89 5.58 15.04 -8.83
C MET A 89 4.48 14.68 -7.83
N VAL A 90 3.79 15.68 -7.28
CA VAL A 90 2.60 15.46 -6.44
C VAL A 90 1.50 14.75 -7.22
N LEU A 91 1.17 15.22 -8.42
CA LEU A 91 0.16 14.58 -9.27
C LEU A 91 0.55 13.15 -9.65
N GLN A 92 1.83 12.91 -9.91
CA GLN A 92 2.37 11.60 -10.23
C GLN A 92 2.22 10.65 -9.03
N VAL A 93 2.58 11.09 -7.82
CA VAL A 93 2.40 10.31 -6.60
C VAL A 93 0.92 10.02 -6.34
N LEU A 94 0.03 11.00 -6.52
CA LEU A 94 -1.42 10.78 -6.39
C LEU A 94 -1.94 9.76 -7.41
N SER A 95 -1.47 9.84 -8.66
CA SER A 95 -1.81 8.88 -9.72
C SER A 95 -1.32 7.48 -9.37
N TRP A 96 -0.10 7.38 -8.87
CA TRP A 96 0.50 6.12 -8.46
C TRP A 96 -0.25 5.51 -7.27
N MET A 97 -0.58 6.32 -6.28
CA MET A 97 -1.37 5.91 -5.13
C MET A 97 -2.75 5.40 -5.56
N ARG A 98 -3.42 6.10 -6.48
CA ARG A 98 -4.69 5.63 -7.05
C ARG A 98 -4.55 4.25 -7.69
N ARG A 99 -3.49 4.04 -8.47
CA ARG A 99 -3.22 2.74 -9.13
C ARG A 99 -2.92 1.63 -8.13
N VAL A 100 -2.10 1.92 -7.11
CA VAL A 100 -1.77 1.00 -6.02
C VAL A 100 -3.02 0.64 -5.24
N LEU A 101 -3.86 1.62 -4.87
CA LEU A 101 -5.13 1.39 -4.20
C LEU A 101 -6.04 0.48 -5.05
N MET A 102 -6.25 0.78 -6.33
CA MET A 102 -7.06 -0.07 -7.22
C MET A 102 -6.52 -1.50 -7.30
N PHE A 103 -5.19 -1.66 -7.36
CA PHE A 103 -4.56 -2.98 -7.36
C PHE A 103 -4.85 -3.74 -6.07
N PHE A 104 -4.61 -3.13 -4.91
CA PHE A 104 -4.86 -3.75 -3.61
C PHE A 104 -6.33 -4.02 -3.37
N THR A 105 -7.22 -3.08 -3.74
CA THR A 105 -8.66 -3.27 -3.66
C THR A 105 -9.10 -4.45 -4.51
N ARG A 106 -8.66 -4.52 -5.78
CA ARG A 106 -8.95 -5.66 -6.66
C ARG A 106 -8.43 -6.98 -6.09
N LEU A 107 -7.21 -6.97 -5.54
CA LEU A 107 -6.59 -8.14 -4.92
C LEU A 107 -7.38 -8.59 -3.69
N ALA A 108 -7.76 -7.66 -2.81
CA ALA A 108 -8.54 -7.93 -1.60
C ALA A 108 -9.91 -8.52 -1.95
N PHE A 109 -10.65 -7.92 -2.89
CA PHE A 109 -11.92 -8.48 -3.36
C PHE A 109 -11.76 -9.87 -3.95
N THR A 110 -10.73 -10.07 -4.77
CA THR A 110 -10.41 -11.38 -5.35
C THR A 110 -10.15 -12.41 -4.25
N LEU A 111 -9.31 -12.07 -3.26
CA LEU A 111 -8.99 -12.95 -2.13
C LEU A 111 -10.21 -13.28 -1.28
N VAL A 112 -11.03 -12.29 -0.93
CA VAL A 112 -12.27 -12.50 -0.16
C VAL A 112 -13.22 -13.40 -0.93
N PHE A 113 -13.36 -13.20 -2.24
CA PHE A 113 -14.19 -14.04 -3.10
C PHE A 113 -13.69 -15.50 -3.11
N TRP A 114 -12.40 -15.73 -3.37
CA TRP A 114 -11.83 -17.07 -3.37
C TRP A 114 -11.88 -17.74 -2.00
N ALA A 115 -11.61 -17.01 -0.92
CA ALA A 115 -11.71 -17.51 0.44
C ALA A 115 -13.17 -17.90 0.79
N GLY A 116 -14.14 -17.08 0.40
CA GLY A 116 -15.55 -17.39 0.55
C GLY A 116 -15.96 -18.64 -0.24
N MET A 117 -15.53 -18.74 -1.51
CA MET A 117 -15.81 -19.90 -2.35
C MET A 117 -15.17 -21.18 -1.79
N ALA A 118 -13.93 -21.11 -1.29
CA ALA A 118 -13.27 -22.22 -0.63
C ALA A 118 -13.97 -22.64 0.66
N ALA A 119 -14.46 -21.67 1.46
CA ALA A 119 -15.24 -21.95 2.66
C ALA A 119 -16.55 -22.66 2.32
N VAL A 120 -17.28 -22.20 1.30
CA VAL A 120 -18.51 -22.84 0.81
C VAL A 120 -18.22 -24.26 0.30
N ALA A 121 -17.18 -24.44 -0.52
CA ALA A 121 -16.79 -25.74 -1.03
C ALA A 121 -16.43 -26.73 0.09
N SER A 122 -15.66 -26.27 1.09
CA SER A 122 -15.32 -27.06 2.29
C SER A 122 -16.56 -27.43 3.11
N TRP A 123 -17.52 -26.51 3.22
CA TRP A 123 -18.75 -26.74 3.97
C TRP A 123 -19.69 -27.74 3.26
N VAL A 124 -19.85 -27.60 1.94
CA VAL A 124 -20.62 -28.54 1.11
C VAL A 124 -20.00 -29.94 1.13
N TYR A 125 -18.67 -30.03 1.05
CA TYR A 125 -17.94 -31.30 1.14
C TYR A 125 -18.20 -32.04 2.47
N ARG A 126 -18.39 -31.31 3.58
CA ARG A 126 -18.63 -31.91 4.90
C ARG A 126 -20.09 -32.25 5.19
N ARG A 127 -21.07 -31.55 4.60
CA ARG A 127 -22.50 -31.64 5.01
C ARG A 127 -23.48 -32.05 3.90
N GLY A 128 -23.06 -32.09 2.64
CA GLY A 128 -23.94 -32.38 1.51
C GLY A 128 -24.77 -31.17 1.04
N VAL A 129 -25.14 -31.17 -0.24
CA VAL A 129 -25.61 -29.98 -0.99
C VAL A 129 -26.98 -29.46 -0.51
N GLU A 130 -27.89 -30.33 -0.05
CA GLU A 130 -29.30 -29.98 0.23
C GLU A 130 -29.52 -29.16 1.51
N GLN A 131 -28.79 -29.43 2.58
CA GLN A 131 -28.82 -28.58 3.78
C GLN A 131 -28.05 -27.27 3.54
N SER A 132 -27.08 -27.28 2.62
CA SER A 132 -26.23 -26.14 2.37
C SER A 132 -26.91 -24.97 1.64
N ALA A 133 -27.80 -25.24 0.69
CA ALA A 133 -28.50 -24.19 -0.04
C ALA A 133 -29.42 -23.36 0.88
N ARG A 134 -30.04 -23.98 1.88
CA ARG A 134 -31.01 -23.32 2.76
C ARG A 134 -30.33 -22.32 3.71
N ASP A 135 -29.22 -22.70 4.35
CA ASP A 135 -28.49 -21.78 5.23
C ASP A 135 -27.74 -20.70 4.45
N ALA A 136 -27.29 -20.99 3.21
CA ALA A 136 -26.62 -19.99 2.39
C ALA A 136 -27.54 -18.79 2.10
N THR A 137 -28.83 -19.02 1.84
CA THR A 137 -29.81 -17.94 1.62
C THR A 137 -30.06 -17.10 2.88
N PHE A 138 -30.01 -17.73 4.06
CA PHE A 138 -30.15 -17.02 5.33
C PHE A 138 -28.92 -16.14 5.62
N TRP A 139 -27.71 -16.66 5.41
CA TRP A 139 -26.49 -15.87 5.57
C TRP A 139 -26.36 -14.76 4.53
N LEU A 140 -26.75 -15.01 3.28
CA LEU A 140 -26.70 -14.03 2.21
C LEU A 140 -27.69 -12.88 2.45
N SER A 141 -28.92 -13.18 2.88
CA SER A 141 -29.92 -12.16 3.20
C SER A 141 -29.49 -11.27 4.37
N ARG A 142 -28.84 -11.87 5.38
CA ARG A 142 -28.31 -11.13 6.52
C ARG A 142 -27.11 -10.26 6.14
N ALA A 143 -26.21 -10.77 5.31
CA ALA A 143 -25.08 -10.00 4.77
C ALA A 143 -25.54 -8.82 3.89
N SER A 144 -26.55 -9.01 3.04
CA SER A 144 -27.12 -7.92 2.24
C SER A 144 -27.77 -6.84 3.09
N GLY A 145 -28.41 -7.21 4.21
CA GLY A 145 -29.00 -6.25 5.14
C GLY A 145 -27.98 -5.30 5.77
N TYR A 146 -26.81 -5.83 6.17
CA TYR A 146 -25.72 -5.00 6.68
C TYR A 146 -25.09 -4.10 5.60
N GLY A 147 -24.90 -4.63 4.39
CA GLY A 147 -24.36 -3.86 3.26
C GLY A 147 -25.25 -2.67 2.87
N LEU A 148 -26.57 -2.88 2.85
CA LEU A 148 -27.55 -1.82 2.57
C LEU A 148 -27.56 -0.75 3.67
N GLY A 149 -27.40 -1.14 4.94
CA GLY A 149 -27.33 -0.20 6.05
C GLY A 149 -26.14 0.76 5.96
N ILE A 150 -24.96 0.23 5.63
CA ILE A 150 -23.74 1.04 5.46
C ILE A 150 -23.89 1.97 4.25
N TRP A 151 -24.42 1.46 3.12
CA TRP A 151 -24.66 2.27 1.93
C TRP A 151 -25.61 3.43 2.20
N ASN A 152 -26.73 3.18 2.88
CA ASN A 152 -27.72 4.20 3.19
C ASN A 152 -27.14 5.30 4.08
N PHE A 153 -26.30 4.95 5.07
CA PHE A 153 -25.62 5.94 5.91
C PHE A 153 -24.73 6.86 5.07
N PHE A 154 -23.89 6.30 4.21
CA PHE A 154 -23.02 7.10 3.33
C PHE A 154 -23.82 7.97 2.35
N MET A 155 -24.84 7.40 1.71
CA MET A 155 -25.62 8.13 0.70
C MET A 155 -26.39 9.32 1.30
N THR A 156 -26.87 9.16 2.54
CA THR A 156 -27.54 10.23 3.28
C THR A 156 -26.60 11.41 3.55
N GLU A 157 -25.33 11.14 3.83
CA GLU A 157 -24.34 12.19 4.09
C GLU A 157 -23.88 12.89 2.79
N TRP A 158 -23.72 12.15 1.69
CA TRP A 158 -23.45 12.75 0.37
C TRP A 158 -24.57 13.70 -0.07
N GLN A 159 -25.83 13.29 0.07
CA GLN A 159 -26.97 14.13 -0.27
C GLN A 159 -27.02 15.42 0.54
N ARG A 160 -26.55 15.39 1.80
CA ARG A 160 -26.44 16.59 2.64
C ARG A 160 -25.41 17.59 2.11
N TYR A 161 -24.29 17.13 1.54
CA TYR A 161 -23.30 18.03 0.93
C TYR A 161 -23.83 18.64 -0.37
N GLU A 162 -24.50 17.86 -1.23
CA GLU A 162 -25.10 18.39 -2.46
C GLU A 162 -26.23 19.39 -2.17
N ALA A 163 -27.05 19.15 -1.14
CA ALA A 163 -28.10 20.08 -0.74
C ALA A 163 -27.53 21.41 -0.22
N GLN A 164 -26.41 21.36 0.52
CA GLN A 164 -25.71 22.55 1.00
C GLN A 164 -25.02 23.33 -0.12
N ASP A 165 -24.43 22.63 -1.10
CA ASP A 165 -23.82 23.28 -2.27
C ASP A 165 -24.87 23.93 -3.16
N LYS A 166 -26.02 23.26 -3.40
CA LYS A 166 -27.15 23.85 -4.12
C LYS A 166 -27.68 25.09 -3.38
N ALA A 167 -27.90 25.02 -2.06
CA ALA A 167 -28.37 26.15 -1.27
C ALA A 167 -27.39 27.34 -1.26
N ARG A 168 -26.07 27.08 -1.17
CA ARG A 168 -25.03 28.12 -1.28
C ARG A 168 -24.93 28.71 -2.68
N GLY A 169 -25.15 27.89 -3.71
CA GLY A 169 -25.23 28.33 -5.11
C GLY A 169 -26.40 29.28 -5.34
N HIS A 170 -27.61 28.94 -4.88
CA HIS A 170 -28.79 29.78 -5.01
C HIS A 170 -28.66 31.12 -4.25
N ALA A 171 -28.12 31.12 -3.03
CA ALA A 171 -27.90 32.34 -2.26
C ALA A 171 -26.86 33.31 -2.87
N LYS A 172 -26.04 32.85 -3.83
CA LYS A 172 -25.05 33.67 -4.53
C LYS A 172 -25.63 34.40 -5.76
N TYR A 173 -26.74 33.91 -6.31
CA TYR A 173 -27.43 34.52 -7.45
C TYR A 173 -28.60 35.43 -7.05
N ASP A 174 -29.02 35.38 -5.79
CA ASP A 174 -30.18 36.12 -5.25
C ASP A 174 -29.79 37.38 -4.45
N ARG A 175 -28.55 37.85 -4.61
CA ARG A 175 -28.12 39.15 -4.05
C ARG A 175 -28.40 40.26 -5.06
N PRO A 176 -29.22 41.28 -4.72
CA PRO A 176 -29.55 42.40 -5.61
C PRO A 176 -28.35 43.30 -5.90
#